data_AF-A0A2H9QHU6-F1
#
_entry.id   AF-A0A2H9QHU6-F1
#
_cell.length_a   1.000
_cell.length_b   1.000
_cell.length_c   1.000
_cell.angle_alpha   90.00
_cell.angle_beta   90.00
_cell.angle_gamma   90.00
#
_symmetry.space_group_name_H-M   'P 1'
#
loop_
_entity.id
_entity.type
_entity.pdbx_description
1 polymer ?
#
loop_
_entity_poly.entity_id
_entity_poly.type
_entity_poly.pdbx_seq_one_letter_code
_entity_poly.pdbx_strand_id
1 'polypeptide(L)' 'EVLKSAELQKELLRKCSKVLKPDGLIVYSTCSIEKEENEDNVIFAAEELGLKIVKTKYLFPHTDNTIGFFYAVMKK' A
#
# COMPACT_ATOMS: atom_id res chain seq x y z
N GLU A 1 -12.03 12.52 6.06
CA GLU A 1 -12.29 11.48 5.04
C GLU A 1 -11.11 10.55 4.86
N VAL A 2 -9.88 11.08 4.68
CA VAL A 2 -8.62 10.32 4.55
C VAL A 2 -8.48 9.18 5.56
N LEU A 3 -8.61 9.45 6.88
CA LEU A 3 -8.46 8.42 7.92
C LEU A 3 -9.46 7.25 7.79
N LYS A 4 -10.68 7.54 7.32
CA LYS A 4 -11.70 6.50 7.11
C LYS A 4 -11.33 5.61 5.92
N SER A 5 -10.82 6.21 4.84
CA SER A 5 -10.32 5.47 3.68
C SER A 5 -9.09 4.64 4.04
N ALA A 6 -8.15 5.22 4.79
CA ALA A 6 -6.96 4.52 5.28
C ALA A 6 -7.32 3.28 6.11
N GLU A 7 -8.27 3.38 7.04
CA GLU A 7 -8.69 2.24 7.84
C GLU A 7 -9.34 1.13 7.00
N LEU A 8 -10.18 1.49 6.02
CA LEU A 8 -10.75 0.52 5.08
C LEU A 8 -9.65 -0.17 4.25
N GLN A 9 -8.65 0.59 3.79
CA GLN A 9 -7.50 0.06 3.04
C GLN A 9 -6.69 -0.93 3.89
N LYS A 10 -6.48 -0.68 5.20
CA LYS A 10 -5.87 -1.65 6.14
C LYS A 10 -6.67 -2.94 6.23
N GLU A 11 -8.00 -2.83 6.33
CA GLU A 11 -8.87 -4.01 6.40
C GLU A 11 -8.77 -4.86 5.12
N LEU A 12 -8.74 -4.21 3.95
CA LEU A 12 -8.54 -4.87 2.67
C LEU A 12 -7.17 -5.57 2.59
N LEU A 13 -6.09 -4.89 2.99
CA LEU A 13 -4.75 -5.48 3.05
C LEU A 13 -4.70 -6.71 3.95
N ARG A 14 -5.35 -6.66 5.12
CA ARG A 14 -5.46 -7.80 6.05
C ARG A 14 -6.20 -8.99 5.43
N LYS A 15 -7.23 -8.75 4.61
CA LYS A 15 -7.94 -9.80 3.89
C LYS A 15 -7.08 -10.37 2.76
N CYS A 16 -6.40 -9.52 1.99
CA CYS A 16 -5.50 -9.91 0.92
C CYS A 16 -4.32 -10.75 1.42
N SER A 17 -3.69 -10.38 2.54
CA SER A 17 -2.55 -11.13 3.10
C SER A 17 -2.91 -12.56 3.51
N LYS A 18 -4.14 -12.79 3.97
CA LYS A 18 -4.65 -14.13 4.34
C LYS A 18 -4.78 -15.05 3.13
N VAL A 19 -5.28 -14.54 2.00
CA VAL A 19 -5.50 -15.35 0.79
C VAL A 19 -4.27 -15.43 -0.12
N LEU A 20 -3.23 -14.63 0.15
CA LEU A 20 -2.00 -14.68 -0.63
C LEU A 20 -1.27 -16.01 -0.42
N LYS A 21 -0.87 -16.65 -1.52
CA LYS A 21 -0.02 -17.85 -1.51
C LYS A 21 1.34 -17.57 -0.85
N PRO A 22 2.02 -18.59 -0.30
CA PRO A 22 3.42 -18.46 0.12
C PRO A 22 4.29 -17.87 -1.01
N ASP A 23 5.20 -16.99 -0.66
CA ASP A 23 6.05 -16.23 -1.60
C ASP A 23 5.29 -15.36 -2.62
N GLY A 24 3.97 -15.22 -2.47
CA GLY A 24 3.16 -14.36 -3.32
C GLY A 24 3.47 -12.89 -3.14
N LEU A 25 3.13 -12.09 -4.16
CA LEU A 25 3.28 -10.64 -4.15
C LEU A 25 1.91 -9.97 -4.07
N ILE A 26 1.82 -8.92 -3.25
CA ILE A 26 0.71 -7.96 -3.23
C ILE A 26 1.24 -6.66 -3.84
N VAL A 27 0.48 -6.10 -4.77
CA VAL A 27 0.66 -4.72 -5.23
C VAL A 27 -0.44 -3.89 -4.61
N TYR A 28 -0.05 -2.99 -3.72
CA TYR A 28 -0.91 -1.98 -3.12
C TYR A 28 -0.73 -0.66 -3.87
N SER A 29 -1.81 0.03 -4.20
CA SER A 29 -1.72 1.31 -4.91
C SER A 29 -2.89 2.23 -4.63
N THR A 30 -2.63 3.53 -4.62
CA THR A 30 -3.61 4.58 -4.37
C THR A 30 -3.39 5.74 -5.35
N CYS A 31 -4.44 6.48 -5.67
CA CYS A 31 -4.37 7.78 -6.33
C CYS A 31 -4.34 8.93 -5.31
N SER A 32 -3.54 8.76 -4.25
CA SER A 32 -3.41 9.69 -3.13
C SER A 32 -1.94 9.97 -2.84
N ILE A 33 -1.67 11.13 -2.24
CA ILE A 33 -0.34 11.50 -1.71
C ILE A 33 -0.34 11.57 -0.18
N GLU A 34 -1.46 11.24 0.47
CA GLU A 34 -1.61 11.30 1.91
C GLU A 34 -0.89 10.13 2.58
N LYS A 35 -0.11 10.43 3.62
CA LYS A 35 0.75 9.47 4.31
C LYS A 35 -0.05 8.34 4.96
N GLU A 36 -1.22 8.68 5.47
CA GLU A 36 -2.13 7.77 6.17
C GLU A 36 -2.69 6.68 5.25
N GLU A 37 -2.89 7.00 3.96
CA GLU A 37 -3.32 6.04 2.95
C GLU A 37 -2.14 5.25 2.36
N ASN A 38 -0.92 5.78 2.46
CA ASN A 38 0.26 5.26 1.77
C ASN A 38 1.22 4.56 2.74
N GLU A 39 2.23 5.27 3.23
CA GLU A 39 3.30 4.70 4.05
C GLU A 39 2.77 4.03 5.30
N ASP A 40 1.78 4.63 5.97
CA ASP A 40 1.26 4.08 7.23
C ASP A 40 0.56 2.74 7.00
N ASN A 41 -0.11 2.55 5.86
CA ASN A 41 -0.71 1.27 5.47
C ASN A 41 0.34 0.24 5.06
N VAL A 42 1.43 0.66 4.42
CA VAL A 42 2.55 -0.22 4.07
C VAL A 42 3.33 -0.66 5.32
N ILE A 43 3.52 0.25 6.28
CA ILE A 43 4.15 -0.06 7.57
C ILE A 43 3.28 -1.03 8.36
N PHE A 44 1.97 -0.76 8.47
CA PHE A 44 1.01 -1.69 9.07
C PHE A 44 1.08 -3.09 8.42
N ALA A 45 1.14 -3.15 7.09
CA ALA A 45 1.26 -4.41 6.38
C ALA A 45 2.57 -5.15 6.68
N ALA A 46 3.66 -4.44 6.92
CA ALA A 46 4.94 -5.03 7.29
C ALA A 46 4.98 -5.51 8.74
N GLU A 47 4.55 -4.66 9.68
CA GLU A 47 4.65 -4.92 11.11
C GLU A 47 3.59 -5.90 11.60
N GLU A 48 2.34 -5.75 11.16
CA GLU A 48 1.22 -6.56 11.67
C GLU A 48 0.87 -7.76 10.78
N LEU A 49 1.05 -7.65 9.46
CA LEU A 49 0.70 -8.73 8.53
C LEU A 49 1.90 -9.59 8.11
N GLY A 50 3.12 -9.22 8.55
CA GLY A 50 4.35 -9.94 8.25
C GLY A 50 4.78 -9.87 6.79
N LEU A 51 4.30 -8.89 6.02
CA LEU A 51 4.67 -8.74 4.62
C LEU A 51 6.02 -8.02 4.50
N LYS A 52 6.91 -8.54 3.65
CA LYS A 52 8.18 -7.88 3.33
C LYS A 52 7.99 -6.83 2.25
N ILE A 53 8.32 -5.59 2.55
CA ILE A 53 8.32 -4.50 1.55
C ILE A 53 9.44 -4.75 0.53
N VAL A 54 9.08 -4.84 -0.74
CA VAL A 54 10.02 -5.06 -1.85
C VAL A 54 10.35 -3.72 -2.53
N LYS A 55 9.33 -2.91 -2.79
CA LYS A 55 9.49 -1.62 -3.47
C LYS A 55 8.34 -0.69 -3.12
N THR A 56 8.64 0.59 -2.96
CA THR A 56 7.65 1.67 -2.90
C THR A 56 8.04 2.76 -3.89
N LYS A 57 7.05 3.46 -4.46
CA LYS A 57 7.31 4.62 -5.32
C LYS A 57 6.12 5.56 -5.33
N TYR A 58 6.43 6.85 -5.25
CA TYR A 58 5.53 7.94 -5.63
C TYR A 58 5.69 8.30 -7.10
N LEU A 59 4.57 8.64 -7.72
CA LEU A 59 4.51 9.26 -9.03
C LEU A 59 3.88 10.64 -8.84
N PHE A 60 4.55 11.67 -9.34
CA PHE A 60 4.07 13.04 -9.22
C PHE A 60 3.76 13.66 -10.58
N PRO A 61 2.78 14.58 -10.66
CA PRO A 61 2.43 15.23 -11.93
C PRO A 61 3.57 15.96 -12.62
N HIS A 62 4.43 16.63 -11.83
CA HIS A 62 5.52 17.43 -12.35
C HIS A 62 6.73 16.62 -12.84
N THR A 63 6.88 15.36 -12.40
CA THR A 63 8.00 14.49 -12.79
C THR A 63 7.60 13.37 -13.72
N ASP A 64 6.43 12.76 -13.50
CA ASP A 64 6.01 11.52 -14.15
C ASP A 64 4.83 11.74 -15.12
N ASN A 65 4.37 12.98 -15.32
CA ASN A 65 3.27 13.36 -16.22
C ASN A 65 1.98 12.54 -15.99
N THR A 66 1.63 12.35 -14.71
CA THR A 66 0.47 11.57 -14.25
C THR A 66 -0.21 12.27 -13.07
N ILE A 67 -1.19 11.65 -12.42
CA ILE A 67 -1.76 12.16 -11.16
C ILE A 67 -0.85 11.83 -9.96
N GLY A 68 -1.10 12.46 -8.81
CA GLY A 68 -0.49 12.02 -7.56
C GLY A 68 -0.87 10.56 -7.27
N PHE A 69 0.12 9.67 -7.29
CA PHE A 69 -0.11 8.24 -7.18
C PHE A 69 0.99 7.57 -6.37
N PHE A 70 0.62 6.52 -5.66
CA PHE A 70 1.55 5.72 -4.87
C PHE A 70 1.34 4.25 -5.14
N TYR A 71 2.42 3.48 -5.18
CA TYR A 71 2.33 2.03 -5.11
C TYR A 71 3.43 1.40 -4.25
N ALA A 72 3.08 0.26 -3.66
CA ALA A 72 3.97 -0.60 -2.91
C ALA A 72 3.84 -2.06 -3.37
N VAL A 73 4.97 -2.70 -3.61
CA VAL A 73 5.06 -4.15 -3.85
C VAL A 73 5.55 -4.79 -2.57
N MET A 74 4.78 -5.75 -2.06
CA MET A 74 5.05 -6.47 -0.82
C MET A 74 4.99 -7.98 -1.06
N LYS A 75 5.83 -8.73 -0.35
CA LYS A 75 5.93 -10.20 -0.46
C LYS A 75 5.50 -10.86 0.85
N LYS A 76 4.72 -11.95 0.78
CA LYS A 76 4.43 -12.79 1.95
C LYS A 76 5.56 -13.77 2.25
#